data_AF-A0A1Q4AAM9-F1
#
_entry.id   AF-A0A1Q4AAM9-F1
#
_cell.length_a   1.000
_cell.length_b   1.000
_cell.length_c   1.000
_cell.angle_alpha   90.00
_cell.angle_beta   90.00
_cell.angle_gamma   90.00
#
_symmetry.space_group_name_H-M   'P 1'
#
loop_
_entity.id
_entity.type
_entity.pdbx_description
1 polymer ?
#
loop_
_entity_poly.entity_id
_entity_poly.type
_entity_poly.pdbx_seq_one_letter_code
_entity_poly.pdbx_strand_id
1 'polypeptide(L)'
;MSRYTITVTGKGRSDSDAIIGYDPPLRTFFLQAFPHEVTDDPALWLGTYDREYDTLAALHAATLKDGYDFMPLPNDVAVQIAADKAAGDGRAKRLKPIAKSRKHLDNHD
;
A
#
# COMPACT_ATOMS: atom_id res chain seq x y z
N MET A 1 5.71 7.24 -0.35
CA MET A 1 5.54 5.79 -0.22
C MET A 1 6.52 5.31 0.84
N SER A 2 6.04 4.58 1.86
CA SER A 2 6.92 3.95 2.84
C SER A 2 7.40 2.60 2.32
N ARG A 3 8.55 2.13 2.79
CA ARG A 3 9.20 0.87 2.36
C ARG A 3 9.86 0.22 3.56
N TYR A 4 9.56 -1.05 3.77
CA TYR A 4 10.12 -1.88 4.84
C TYR A 4 10.60 -3.20 4.25
N THR A 5 11.77 -3.64 4.71
CA THR A 5 12.33 -4.93 4.32
C THR A 5 11.69 -6.04 5.15
N ILE A 6 11.25 -7.10 4.48
CA ILE A 6 10.66 -8.30 5.08
C ILE A 6 11.14 -9.55 4.34
N THR A 7 10.85 -10.72 4.91
CA THR A 7 11.06 -11.99 4.22
C THR A 7 9.79 -12.45 3.51
N VAL A 8 9.93 -12.82 2.23
CA VAL A 8 8.88 -13.49 1.45
C VAL A 8 9.38 -14.87 1.06
N THR A 9 8.56 -15.89 1.28
CA THR A 9 8.85 -17.28 0.91
C THR A 9 7.81 -17.79 -0.07
N GLY A 10 8.16 -18.78 -0.90
CA GLY A 10 7.20 -19.45 -1.77
C GLY A 10 7.83 -20.04 -3.00
N LYS A 11 7.13 -21.01 -3.61
CA LYS A 11 7.61 -21.77 -4.79
C LYS A 11 9.04 -22.32 -4.65
N GLY A 12 9.44 -22.73 -3.45
CA GLY A 12 10.77 -23.28 -3.17
C GLY A 12 11.91 -22.27 -3.08
N ARG A 13 11.62 -20.96 -3.01
CA ARG A 13 12.61 -19.90 -2.80
C ARG A 13 12.22 -18.97 -1.65
N SER A 14 13.19 -18.22 -1.17
CA SER A 14 13.04 -17.21 -0.11
C SER A 14 13.75 -15.94 -0.56
N ASP A 15 13.13 -14.80 -0.31
CA ASP A 15 13.68 -13.47 -0.51
C ASP A 15 13.67 -12.73 0.84
N SER A 16 14.85 -12.49 1.40
CA SER A 16 15.05 -11.76 2.66
C SER A 16 15.00 -10.25 2.51
N ASP A 17 15.05 -9.76 1.27
CA ASP A 17 15.20 -8.35 0.92
C ASP A 17 13.94 -7.81 0.22
N ALA A 18 12.83 -8.54 0.34
CA ALA A 18 11.54 -8.14 -0.20
C ALA A 18 11.04 -6.87 0.47
N ILE A 19 10.36 -6.03 -0.29
CA ILE A 19 9.89 -4.71 0.14
C ILE A 19 8.37 -4.70 0.25
N ILE A 20 7.86 -4.39 1.44
CA ILE A 20 6.45 -4.10 1.69
C ILE A 20 6.27 -2.63 2.06
N GLY A 21 5.14 -2.04 1.73
CA GLY A 21 4.87 -0.66 2.14
C GLY A 21 3.46 -0.17 1.83
N TYR A 22 3.23 1.10 2.16
CA TYR A 22 2.01 1.80 1.78
C TYR A 22 2.35 2.96 0.85
N ASP A 23 1.60 3.05 -0.25
CA ASP A 23 1.66 4.16 -1.20
C ASP A 23 0.49 5.12 -0.95
N PRO A 24 0.72 6.33 -0.39
CA PRO A 24 -0.36 7.29 -0.15
C PRO A 24 -1.02 7.86 -1.42
N PRO A 25 -0.29 8.19 -2.50
CA PRO A 25 -0.89 8.55 -3.79
C PRO A 25 -1.89 7.51 -4.33
N LEU A 26 -1.50 6.23 -4.35
CA LEU A 26 -2.33 5.11 -4.84
C LEU A 26 -3.29 4.58 -3.77
N ARG A 27 -3.10 4.95 -2.49
CA ARG A 27 -3.90 4.46 -1.36
C ARG A 27 -3.97 2.94 -1.30
N THR A 28 -2.82 2.30 -1.52
CA THR A 28 -2.71 0.84 -1.55
C THR A 28 -1.50 0.39 -0.76
N PHE A 29 -1.60 -0.77 -0.13
CA PHE A 29 -0.43 -1.54 0.24
C PHE A 29 0.19 -2.15 -1.01
N PHE A 30 1.51 -2.28 -1.02
CA PHE A 30 2.25 -2.89 -2.11
C PHE A 30 3.27 -3.89 -1.55
N LEU A 31 3.63 -4.86 -2.39
CA LEU A 31 4.67 -5.85 -2.12
C LEU A 31 5.50 -6.04 -3.38
N GLN A 32 6.82 -5.96 -3.21
CA GLN A 32 7.80 -6.28 -4.24
C GLN A 32 8.74 -7.35 -3.69
N ALA A 33 8.87 -8.46 -4.39
CA ALA A 33 9.78 -9.53 -4.01
C ALA A 33 10.37 -10.22 -5.24
N PHE A 34 11.51 -10.86 -5.04
CA PHE A 34 12.27 -11.60 -6.03
C PHE A 34 12.68 -10.68 -7.20
N PRO A 35 13.54 -9.68 -6.94
CA PRO A 35 14.04 -8.79 -7.98
C PRO A 35 14.74 -9.58 -9.08
N HIS A 36 14.62 -9.12 -10.32
CA HIS A 36 15.33 -9.70 -11.44
C HIS A 36 16.72 -9.06 -11.55
N GLU A 37 17.77 -9.85 -11.80
CA GLU A 37 19.17 -9.36 -11.79
C GLU A 37 19.46 -8.34 -12.90
N VAL A 38 18.67 -8.37 -13.97
CA VAL A 38 18.92 -7.60 -15.20
C VAL A 38 17.82 -6.59 -15.50
N THR A 39 16.61 -6.79 -14.96
CA THR A 39 15.44 -5.98 -15.32
C THR A 39 14.81 -5.38 -14.08
N ASP A 40 14.07 -4.29 -14.25
CA ASP A 40 13.26 -3.69 -13.20
C ASP A 40 11.93 -4.43 -12.97
N ASP A 41 11.78 -5.65 -13.51
CA ASP A 41 10.59 -6.49 -13.40
C ASP A 41 10.80 -7.61 -12.37
N PRO A 42 10.45 -7.39 -11.09
CA PRO A 42 10.48 -8.43 -10.07
C PRO A 42 9.46 -9.53 -10.39
N ALA A 43 9.72 -10.74 -9.91
CA ALA A 43 8.80 -11.85 -10.13
C ALA A 43 7.52 -11.75 -9.26
N LEU A 44 7.47 -10.84 -8.29
CA LEU A 44 6.26 -10.48 -7.55
C LEU A 44 6.20 -8.95 -7.40
N TRP A 45 5.15 -8.34 -7.96
CA TRP A 45 4.83 -6.91 -7.76
C TRP A 45 3.32 -6.74 -7.65
N LEU A 46 2.86 -6.41 -6.45
CA LEU A 46 1.45 -6.15 -6.13
C LEU A 46 1.29 -4.72 -5.62
N GLY A 47 0.14 -4.09 -5.85
CA GLY A 47 -0.16 -2.75 -5.34
C GLY A 47 0.35 -1.64 -6.25
N THR A 48 0.23 -1.83 -7.57
CA THR A 48 0.66 -0.86 -8.59
C THR A 48 -0.50 0.02 -9.08
N TYR A 49 -1.74 -0.31 -8.71
CA TYR A 49 -2.94 0.43 -9.09
C TYR A 49 -3.59 1.18 -7.92
N ASP A 50 -4.39 2.20 -8.25
CA ASP A 50 -5.13 2.96 -7.23
C ASP A 50 -6.09 2.05 -6.47
N ARG A 51 -5.95 2.03 -5.14
CA ARG A 51 -6.79 1.30 -4.16
C ARG A 51 -6.86 -0.20 -4.40
N GLU A 52 -5.83 -0.78 -5.00
CA GLU A 52 -5.78 -2.21 -5.30
C GLU A 52 -5.91 -3.08 -4.03
N TYR A 53 -5.17 -2.70 -2.97
CA TYR A 53 -5.16 -3.39 -1.68
C TYR A 53 -5.25 -2.39 -0.52
N ASP A 54 -6.45 -2.19 0.04
CA ASP A 54 -6.67 -1.26 1.18
C ASP A 54 -6.40 -1.92 2.55
N THR A 55 -6.07 -3.22 2.58
CA THR A 55 -5.73 -3.93 3.82
C THR A 55 -4.55 -4.89 3.61
N LEU A 56 -3.73 -5.10 4.65
CA LEU A 56 -2.67 -6.12 4.63
C LEU A 56 -3.23 -7.53 4.40
N ALA A 57 -4.46 -7.81 4.87
CA ALA A 57 -5.13 -9.08 4.63
C ALA A 57 -5.46 -9.30 3.15
N ALA A 58 -5.90 -8.26 2.44
CA ALA A 58 -6.16 -8.33 1.00
C ALA A 58 -4.86 -8.54 0.20
N LEU A 59 -3.80 -7.83 0.57
CA LEU A 59 -2.47 -8.02 -0.02
C LEU A 59 -1.97 -9.45 0.22
N HIS A 60 -2.08 -9.95 1.46
CA HIS A 60 -1.68 -11.32 1.82
C HIS A 60 -2.45 -12.38 1.04
N ALA A 61 -3.77 -12.23 0.91
CA ALA A 61 -4.58 -13.14 0.11
C ALA A 61 -4.17 -13.16 -1.37
N ALA A 62 -3.75 -12.02 -1.93
CA ALA A 62 -3.22 -11.96 -3.29
C ALA A 62 -1.84 -12.63 -3.40
N THR A 63 -0.95 -12.38 -2.44
CA THR A 63 0.37 -13.03 -2.38
C THR A 63 0.25 -14.56 -2.30
N LEU A 64 -0.69 -15.07 -1.50
CA LEU A 64 -0.98 -16.51 -1.39
C LEU A 64 -1.51 -17.10 -2.70
N LYS A 65 -2.37 -16.38 -3.43
CA LYS A 65 -2.84 -16.81 -4.76
C LYS A 65 -1.70 -16.95 -5.76
N ASP A 66 -0.68 -16.10 -5.64
CA ASP A 66 0.53 -16.17 -6.45
C ASP A 66 1.52 -17.23 -5.96
N GLY A 67 1.23 -17.96 -4.88
CA GLY A 67 2.03 -19.06 -4.35
C GLY A 67 3.18 -18.61 -3.44
N TYR A 68 3.06 -17.41 -2.86
CA TYR A 68 4.02 -16.84 -1.92
C TYR A 68 3.36 -16.50 -0.58
N ASP A 69 4.17 -16.36 0.46
CA ASP A 69 3.75 -15.95 1.79
C ASP A 69 4.80 -15.01 2.41
N PHE A 70 4.32 -13.98 3.10
CA PHE A 70 5.14 -12.98 3.79
C PHE A 70 4.79 -12.88 5.28
N MET A 71 3.86 -13.70 5.74
CA MET A 71 3.45 -13.76 7.15
C MET A 71 4.25 -14.84 7.90
N PRO A 72 4.52 -14.63 9.20
CA PRO A 72 4.17 -13.44 9.98
C PRO A 72 5.07 -12.24 9.66
N LEU A 73 4.48 -11.04 9.64
CA LEU A 73 5.24 -9.80 9.56
C LEU A 73 5.96 -9.51 10.89
N PRO A 74 7.18 -8.94 10.85
CA PRO A 74 7.79 -8.33 12.03
C PRO A 74 6.85 -7.29 12.65
N ASN A 75 6.72 -7.30 13.98
CA ASN A 75 5.75 -6.47 14.70
C ASN A 75 6.00 -4.97 14.48
N ASP A 76 7.27 -4.57 14.50
CA ASP A 76 7.71 -3.20 14.19
C ASP A 76 7.28 -2.76 12.80
N VAL A 77 7.46 -3.62 11.78
CA VAL A 77 7.02 -3.35 10.40
C VAL A 77 5.49 -3.23 10.32
N ALA A 78 4.76 -4.15 10.96
CA ALA A 78 3.30 -4.14 10.97
C ALA A 78 2.73 -2.87 11.63
N VAL A 79 3.34 -2.41 12.73
CA VAL A 79 2.96 -1.15 13.41
C VAL A 79 3.27 0.05 12.53
N GLN A 80 4.46 0.08 11.93
CA GLN A 80 4.91 1.24 11.15
C GLN A 80 4.08 1.42 9.87
N ILE A 81 3.81 0.34 9.14
CA ILE A 81 3.03 0.39 7.90
C ILE A 81 1.55 0.76 8.16
N ALA A 82 1.00 0.35 9.30
CA ALA A 82 -0.34 0.76 9.73
C ALA A 82 -0.39 2.26 10.07
N ALA A 83 0.65 2.79 10.71
CA ALA A 83 0.78 4.22 10.98
C ALA A 83 0.89 5.04 9.69
N ASP A 84 1.61 4.55 8.68
CA ASP A 84 1.74 5.22 7.38
C ASP A 84 0.40 5.28 6.63
N LYS A 85 -0.39 4.20 6.66
CA LYS A 85 -1.76 4.21 6.12
C LYS A 85 -2.57 5.32 6.79
N ALA A 86 -2.58 5.35 8.11
CA ALA A 86 -3.34 6.35 8.88
C ALA A 86 -2.90 7.79 8.55
N ALA A 87 -1.59 8.02 8.42
CA ALA A 87 -1.04 9.31 8.01
C ALA A 87 -1.42 9.69 6.56
N GLY A 88 -1.40 8.71 5.64
CA GLY A 88 -1.85 8.87 4.25
C GLY A 88 -3.32 9.24 4.15
N ASP A 89 -4.19 8.51 4.84
CA ASP A 89 -5.62 8.76 4.92
C ASP A 89 -5.91 10.15 5.53
N GLY A 90 -5.17 10.56 6.56
CA GLY A 90 -5.26 11.89 7.15
C GLY A 90 -4.90 13.03 6.19
N ARG A 91 -3.85 12.86 5.38
CA ARG A 91 -3.46 13.84 4.34
C ARG A 91 -4.51 13.92 3.23
N ALA A 92 -5.04 12.79 2.78
CA ALA A 92 -6.09 12.76 1.75
C ALA A 92 -7.36 13.50 2.21
N LYS A 93 -7.73 13.41 3.49
CA LYS A 93 -8.87 14.18 4.04
C LYS A 93 -8.61 15.69 4.04
N ARG A 94 -7.38 16.11 4.32
CA ARG A 94 -6.99 17.54 4.39
C ARG A 94 -6.91 18.22 3.02
N LEU A 95 -6.68 17.45 1.96
CA LEU A 95 -6.58 17.92 0.58
C LEU A 95 -7.94 18.01 -0.14
N LYS A 96 -9.05 17.57 0.46
CA LYS A 96 -10.38 17.83 -0.12
C LYS A 96 -10.66 19.34 -0.05
N PRO A 97 -10.84 20.05 -1.18
CA PRO A 97 -11.26 21.44 -1.12
C PRO A 97 -12.62 21.49 -0.42
N ILE A 98 -12.68 22.29 0.64
CA ILE A 98 -13.94 22.68 1.28
C ILE A 98 -14.71 23.43 0.19
N ALA A 99 -15.68 22.77 -0.45
CA ALA A 99 -16.61 23.45 -1.33
C ALA A 99 -17.35 24.47 -0.46
N LYS A 100 -16.93 25.75 -0.56
CA LYS A 100 -17.61 26.86 0.10
C LYS A 100 -19.00 26.94 -0.49
N SER A 101 -20.02 26.61 0.31
CA SER A 101 -21.40 26.96 0.05
C SER A 101 -21.49 28.48 -0.16
N ARG A 102 -21.62 28.93 -1.41
CA ARG A 102 -22.00 30.30 -1.71
C ARG A 102 -23.49 30.40 -1.38
N LYS A 103 -23.81 31.16 -0.34
CA LYS A 103 -25.15 31.68 -0.09
C LYS A 103 -25.56 32.47 -1.34
N HIS A 104 -26.59 32.01 -2.04
CA HIS A 104 -27.26 32.86 -3.04
C HIS A 104 -28.20 33.79 -2.29
N LEU A 105 -28.09 35.06 -2.64
CA LEU A 105 -28.78 36.20 -2.07
C LEU A 105 -30.09 36.36 -2.86
N ASP A 106 -31.23 36.09 -2.23
CA ASP A 106 -32.53 36.52 -2.77
C ASP A 106 -32.87 37.87 -2.14
N ASN A 107 -32.56 38.95 -2.86
CA ASN A 107 -33.17 40.26 -2.64
C ASN A 107 -34.15 40.48 -3.78
N HIS A 108 -35.45 40.49 -3.45
CA HIS A 108 -36.50 40.96 -4.34
C HIS A 108 -37.38 41.90 -3.52
N ASP A 109 -37.25 43.20 -3.77
CA ASP A 109 -38.30 44.20 -3.59
C ASP A 109 -38.05 45.32 -4.62
#